data_AF-A0A8C5J7I0-F1
#
_entry.id   AF-A0A8C5J7I0-F1
#
_cell.length_a   1.000
_cell.length_b   1.000
_cell.length_c   1.000
_cell.angle_alpha   90.00
_cell.angle_beta   90.00
_cell.angle_gamma   90.00
#
_symmetry.space_group_name_H-M   'P 1'
#
loop_
_entity.id
_entity.type
_entity.pdbx_description
1 polymer ?
#
loop_
_entity_poly.entity_id
_entity_poly.type
_entity_poly.pdbx_seq_one_letter_code
_entity_poly.pdbx_strand_id
1 'polypeptide(L)'
;MDSFGRQHNYLRISLTEKCNLRCQYCMPEEGVQLTPKSELLTTQEIITLARLFVKEGVDKIRLTGGEPLIRPDVVDIVGELYKLEGLKTIAVTTNGINLTRLLPRLKEAGLNAINISLDTLVPAKFEFIVRRKGFHKVMEGIHKATELGYHPVKVNCVVMRGFNEDEVLDFVDFTKDLPLDVRFIEYMPFDGNKWNFKKMVSYKEMLDTIKQRWPELEKLPCETSSTAKSYKVPHFQGQISFITSMSEHFCGSCNRLRITADGNLKVCLFGNSEVSLRDHLRSGASEEELIQIIGAAVGRKKKQHAGMFNISRMKNRPMVLIEPALMSFPLCQDALQNSPNSKRWGHTFSHWLTLRASLPKQNGKASMKNKFTGHIFLPGSHPEKQWHIATGILQTQLQGYCVFQKDPSSTFDTKCLDASVGQVPVDCQSKEACSGSEFHTRDSGSCTRVPRASDNLTHTDEEGRATMVDIGGKPDSRRNAVAGAVVLLGEKAFGMVKQNQVKKGDVLAVAQIAGIQGAKLTSQLIPLCHNIPLYHVEVSLSLDEARHAVVIRSSCHTWGRTGVEMEALTAASLAALTVYDMCKAVTHDIVIQELKLISKTGGQRGDFSRV
;
A
#
# COMPACT_ATOMS: atom_id res chain seq x y z
N MET A 1 -8.20 38.16 12.15
CA MET A 1 -7.63 37.96 10.79
C MET A 1 -6.11 37.83 10.89
N ASP A 2 -5.41 37.42 9.82
CA ASP A 2 -3.94 37.52 9.75
C ASP A 2 -3.46 38.75 8.94
N SER A 3 -2.13 38.91 8.84
CA SER A 3 -1.46 39.98 8.10
C SER A 3 -1.70 39.99 6.58
N PHE A 4 -2.45 39.02 6.05
CA PHE A 4 -2.81 38.90 4.63
C PHE A 4 -4.32 39.00 4.42
N GLY A 5 -5.07 39.46 5.42
CA GLY A 5 -6.53 39.61 5.36
C GLY A 5 -7.30 38.29 5.42
N ARG A 6 -6.66 37.16 5.76
CA ARG A 6 -7.36 35.87 5.84
C ARG A 6 -8.11 35.77 7.17
N GLN A 7 -9.40 35.48 7.10
CA GLN A 7 -10.20 35.07 8.26
C GLN A 7 -9.98 33.57 8.53
N HIS A 8 -9.80 33.20 9.79
CA HIS A 8 -9.50 31.82 10.20
C HIS A 8 -10.67 31.20 10.97
N ASN A 9 -11.78 30.92 10.28
CA ASN A 9 -12.99 30.35 10.89
C ASN A 9 -12.96 28.82 11.08
N TYR A 10 -11.87 28.13 10.70
CA TYR A 10 -11.79 26.66 10.72
C TYR A 10 -10.65 26.15 11.60
N LEU A 11 -11.02 25.63 12.78
CA LEU A 11 -10.11 24.99 13.73
C LEU A 11 -10.06 23.47 13.54
N ARG A 12 -8.87 22.87 13.67
CA ARG A 12 -8.67 21.43 13.80
C ARG A 12 -8.09 21.11 15.17
N ILE A 13 -8.72 20.21 15.93
CA ILE A 13 -8.23 19.77 17.24
C ILE A 13 -7.78 18.31 17.12
N SER A 14 -6.56 18.02 17.53
CA SER A 14 -6.07 16.64 17.69
C SER A 14 -6.43 16.16 19.09
N LEU A 15 -7.25 15.12 19.22
CA LEU A 15 -7.78 14.64 20.49
C LEU A 15 -6.89 13.61 21.19
N THR A 16 -6.02 12.96 20.42
CA THR A 16 -5.12 11.89 20.88
C THR A 16 -4.04 11.68 19.84
N GLU A 17 -2.87 11.22 20.25
CA GLU A 17 -1.79 10.84 19.33
C GLU A 17 -1.95 9.37 18.89
N LYS A 18 -2.54 8.53 19.76
CA LYS A 18 -2.74 7.11 19.51
C LYS A 18 -3.62 6.86 18.26
N CYS A 19 -3.32 5.77 17.57
CA CYS A 19 -4.11 5.25 16.44
C CYS A 19 -4.22 3.72 16.55
N ASN A 20 -5.30 3.15 16.02
CA ASN A 20 -5.51 1.70 15.88
C ASN A 20 -4.93 1.12 14.57
N LEU A 21 -4.64 1.97 13.57
CA LEU A 21 -3.95 1.61 12.32
C LEU A 21 -2.45 1.96 12.36
N ARG A 22 -1.69 1.50 11.35
CA ARG A 22 -0.22 1.65 11.23
C ARG A 22 0.16 1.96 9.77
N CYS A 23 -0.40 3.03 9.22
CA CYS A 23 -0.32 3.34 7.78
C CYS A 23 1.09 3.72 7.32
N GLN A 24 1.62 3.04 6.30
CA GLN A 24 3.01 3.18 5.84
C GLN A 24 3.40 4.61 5.45
N TYR A 25 2.47 5.40 4.92
CA TYR A 25 2.71 6.78 4.48
C TYR A 25 2.52 7.84 5.58
N CYS A 26 2.02 7.45 6.75
CA CYS A 26 1.69 8.33 7.87
C CYS A 26 2.62 8.15 9.07
N MET A 27 3.22 6.97 9.23
CA MET A 27 3.95 6.59 10.43
C MET A 27 5.20 5.76 10.06
N PRO A 28 6.38 6.07 10.64
CA PRO A 28 7.58 5.24 10.47
C PRO A 28 7.38 3.83 11.05
N GLU A 29 8.14 2.87 10.54
CA GLU A 29 8.02 1.46 10.89
C GLU A 29 8.41 1.18 12.34
N GLU A 30 9.36 1.95 12.84
CA GLU A 30 9.93 1.93 14.19
C GLU A 30 8.97 2.53 15.24
N GLY A 31 7.90 3.21 14.81
CA GLY A 31 7.01 3.99 15.67
C GLY A 31 7.63 5.30 16.16
N VAL A 32 6.97 5.95 17.12
CA VAL A 32 7.35 7.25 17.69
C VAL A 32 7.06 7.25 19.19
N GLN A 33 7.91 7.87 20.01
CA GLN A 33 7.60 8.01 21.44
C GLN A 33 6.34 8.85 21.64
N LEU A 34 5.45 8.39 22.53
CA LEU A 34 4.20 9.08 22.87
C LEU A 34 4.44 10.16 23.92
N THR A 35 3.67 11.25 23.81
CA THR A 35 3.54 12.23 24.88
C THR A 35 2.87 11.58 26.10
N PRO A 36 3.40 11.79 27.33
CA PRO A 36 2.78 11.27 28.55
C PRO A 36 1.33 11.74 28.72
N LYS A 37 0.45 10.91 29.32
CA LYS A 37 -0.98 11.24 29.48
C LYS A 37 -1.21 12.55 30.24
N SER A 38 -0.33 12.88 31.19
CA SER A 38 -0.33 14.14 31.95
C SER A 38 -0.09 15.38 31.08
N GLU A 39 0.59 15.23 29.95
CA GLU A 39 0.92 16.31 29.01
C GLU A 39 -0.10 16.47 27.88
N LEU A 40 -1.01 15.53 27.71
CA LEU A 40 -2.12 15.66 26.77
C LEU A 40 -3.21 16.61 27.31
N LEU A 41 -3.95 17.24 26.41
CA LEU A 41 -5.13 18.04 26.76
C LEU A 41 -6.25 17.16 27.33
N THR A 42 -6.69 17.52 28.53
CA THR A 42 -7.93 17.04 29.14
C THR A 42 -9.15 17.54 28.36
N THR A 43 -10.31 16.91 28.60
CA THR A 43 -11.57 17.32 27.96
C THR A 43 -11.98 18.74 28.35
N GLN A 44 -11.79 19.14 29.61
CA GLN A 44 -12.08 20.50 30.03
C GLN A 44 -11.20 21.52 29.30
N GLU A 45 -9.89 21.27 29.15
CA GLU A 45 -8.98 22.15 28.41
C GLU A 45 -9.36 22.26 26.93
N ILE A 46 -9.80 21.15 26.31
CA ILE A 46 -10.28 21.14 24.92
C ILE A 46 -11.53 22.03 24.76
N ILE A 47 -12.50 21.92 25.67
CA ILE A 47 -13.73 22.71 25.61
C ILE A 47 -13.45 24.19 25.91
N THR A 48 -12.57 24.52 26.87
CA THR A 48 -12.14 25.89 27.14
C THR A 48 -11.48 26.52 25.92
N LEU A 49 -10.51 25.84 25.30
CA LEU A 49 -9.85 26.34 24.09
C LEU A 49 -10.82 26.44 22.91
N ALA A 50 -11.70 25.46 22.72
CA ALA A 50 -12.71 25.50 21.66
C ALA A 50 -13.66 26.69 21.83
N ARG A 51 -14.16 26.94 23.04
CA ARG A 51 -14.99 28.10 23.37
C ARG A 51 -14.29 29.42 23.03
N LEU A 52 -13.02 29.55 23.40
CA LEU A 52 -12.21 30.74 23.09
C LEU A 52 -12.13 30.99 21.58
N PHE A 53 -11.82 29.95 20.80
CA PHE A 53 -11.76 30.06 19.34
C PHE A 53 -13.13 30.37 18.71
N VAL A 54 -14.22 29.82 19.25
CA VAL A 54 -15.58 30.10 18.74
C VAL A 54 -16.01 31.54 19.02
N LYS A 55 -15.71 32.08 20.21
CA LYS A 55 -15.88 33.53 20.53
C LYS A 55 -15.16 34.42 19.51
N GLU A 56 -13.93 34.04 19.15
CA GLU A 56 -13.10 34.73 18.15
C GLU A 56 -13.48 34.44 16.68
N GLY A 57 -14.64 33.85 16.42
CA GLY A 57 -15.21 33.69 15.08
C GLY A 57 -14.88 32.38 14.35
N VAL A 58 -14.47 31.32 15.07
CA VAL A 58 -14.44 29.95 14.52
C VAL A 58 -15.86 29.38 14.47
N ASP A 59 -16.38 29.17 13.27
CA ASP A 59 -17.69 28.53 13.04
C ASP A 59 -17.59 27.03 12.73
N LYS A 60 -16.36 26.50 12.61
CA LYS A 60 -16.09 25.12 12.19
C LYS A 60 -14.96 24.47 12.96
N ILE A 61 -15.29 23.44 13.75
CA ILE A 61 -14.31 22.61 14.45
C ILE A 61 -14.25 21.23 13.80
N ARG A 62 -13.03 20.72 13.59
CA ARG A 62 -12.79 19.33 13.19
C ARG A 62 -11.94 18.59 14.20
N LEU A 63 -12.51 17.50 14.71
CA LEU A 63 -11.87 16.53 15.56
C LEU A 63 -11.01 15.57 14.71
N THR A 64 -9.77 15.41 15.15
CA THR A 64 -8.71 14.60 14.53
C THR A 64 -7.89 13.92 15.63
N GLY A 65 -6.83 13.21 15.26
CA GLY A 65 -5.91 12.59 16.21
C GLY A 65 -4.75 11.94 15.46
N GLY A 66 -4.21 10.88 16.03
CA GLY A 66 -4.03 9.63 15.29
C GLY A 66 -5.40 9.13 14.82
N GLU A 67 -6.15 8.46 15.69
CA GLU A 67 -7.58 8.14 15.45
C GLU A 67 -8.46 8.72 16.57
N PRO A 68 -9.34 9.72 16.30
CA PRO A 68 -10.20 10.29 17.35
C PRO A 68 -11.18 9.28 17.95
N LEU A 69 -11.68 8.31 17.19
CA LEU A 69 -12.71 7.36 17.64
C LEU A 69 -12.20 6.22 18.55
N ILE A 70 -10.96 6.29 19.03
CA ILE A 70 -10.48 5.47 20.16
C ILE A 70 -10.50 6.22 21.49
N ARG A 71 -10.71 7.55 21.49
CA ARG A 71 -10.79 8.35 22.72
C ARG A 71 -12.13 8.05 23.42
N PRO A 72 -12.15 7.58 24.70
CA PRO A 72 -13.38 7.09 25.33
C PRO A 72 -14.50 8.13 25.44
N ASP A 73 -14.12 9.39 25.71
CA ASP A 73 -15.00 10.54 25.94
C ASP A 73 -15.24 11.39 24.67
N VAL A 74 -15.02 10.82 23.48
CA VAL A 74 -15.21 11.53 22.19
C VAL A 74 -16.66 11.97 21.95
N VAL A 75 -17.64 11.20 22.44
CA VAL A 75 -19.07 11.54 22.33
C VAL A 75 -19.40 12.74 23.24
N ASP A 76 -18.84 12.76 24.44
CA ASP A 76 -19.07 13.81 25.43
C ASP A 76 -18.42 15.13 24.95
N ILE A 77 -17.22 15.06 24.37
CA ILE A 77 -16.57 16.20 23.70
C ILE A 77 -17.46 16.77 22.58
N VAL A 78 -18.05 15.92 21.73
CA VAL A 78 -18.96 16.39 20.67
C VAL A 78 -20.20 17.08 21.27
N GLY A 79 -20.79 16.51 22.32
CA GLY A 79 -21.95 17.07 23.01
C GLY A 79 -21.67 18.42 23.68
N GLU A 80 -20.51 18.60 24.30
CA GLU A 80 -20.11 19.90 24.86
C GLU A 80 -19.77 20.94 23.78
N LEU A 81 -19.17 20.52 22.66
CA LEU A 81 -18.93 21.41 21.53
C LEU A 81 -20.24 21.86 20.87
N TYR A 82 -21.26 21.00 20.81
CA TYR A 82 -22.57 21.33 20.22
C TYR A 82 -23.33 22.42 20.99
N LYS A 83 -23.00 22.62 22.28
CA LYS A 83 -23.55 23.70 23.11
C LYS A 83 -22.88 25.06 22.88
N LEU A 84 -21.82 25.15 22.08
CA LEU A 84 -21.10 26.40 21.84
C LEU A 84 -21.83 27.27 20.80
N GLU A 85 -22.46 28.34 21.26
CA GLU A 85 -23.09 29.34 20.40
C GLU A 85 -22.10 29.89 19.35
N GLY A 86 -22.55 29.97 18.10
CA GLY A 86 -21.71 30.36 16.96
C GLY A 86 -21.04 29.20 16.21
N LEU A 87 -20.89 28.01 16.82
CA LEU A 87 -20.33 26.84 16.16
C LEU A 87 -21.35 26.17 15.23
N LYS A 88 -21.15 26.29 13.91
CA LYS A 88 -22.06 25.76 12.88
C LYS A 88 -21.75 24.32 12.45
N THR A 89 -20.49 23.91 12.54
CA THR A 89 -20.05 22.60 12.02
C THR A 89 -19.10 21.90 12.98
N ILE A 90 -19.51 20.71 13.43
CA ILE A 90 -18.66 19.76 14.15
C ILE A 90 -18.35 18.62 13.19
N ALA A 91 -17.07 18.49 12.83
CA ALA A 91 -16.61 17.48 11.91
C ALA A 91 -15.67 16.47 12.57
N VAL A 92 -15.62 15.23 12.08
CA VAL A 92 -14.57 14.25 12.44
C VAL A 92 -13.79 13.83 11.19
N THR A 93 -12.49 13.57 11.34
CA THR A 93 -11.73 12.74 10.40
C THR A 93 -11.32 11.46 11.10
N THR A 94 -11.72 10.32 10.55
CA THR A 94 -11.50 8.98 11.11
C THR A 94 -11.07 8.00 10.02
N ASN A 95 -10.40 6.92 10.38
CA ASN A 95 -10.17 5.76 9.52
C ASN A 95 -11.38 4.81 9.40
N GLY A 96 -12.50 5.11 10.07
CA GLY A 96 -13.76 4.39 9.91
C GLY A 96 -13.91 3.10 10.74
N ILE A 97 -12.85 2.51 11.28
CA ILE A 97 -12.88 1.19 11.94
C ILE A 97 -13.86 1.12 13.12
N ASN A 98 -13.97 2.20 13.90
CA ASN A 98 -14.89 2.32 15.05
C ASN A 98 -16.19 3.07 14.70
N LEU A 99 -16.35 3.54 13.46
CA LEU A 99 -17.39 4.48 13.07
C LEU A 99 -18.78 3.87 13.24
N THR A 100 -19.06 2.73 12.62
CA THR A 100 -20.37 2.05 12.63
C THR A 100 -20.98 1.93 14.04
N ARG A 101 -20.15 1.64 15.04
CA ARG A 101 -20.57 1.48 16.45
C ARG A 101 -20.85 2.80 17.18
N LEU A 102 -20.08 3.85 16.89
CA LEU A 102 -20.18 5.14 17.60
C LEU A 102 -21.08 6.16 16.89
N LEU A 103 -21.31 5.97 15.60
CA LEU A 103 -21.94 6.96 14.72
C LEU A 103 -23.36 7.37 15.16
N PRO A 104 -24.27 6.49 15.61
CA PRO A 104 -25.58 6.92 16.12
C PRO A 104 -25.45 7.91 17.29
N ARG A 105 -24.66 7.56 18.31
CA ARG A 105 -24.39 8.40 19.48
C ARG A 105 -23.68 9.71 19.13
N LEU A 106 -22.77 9.69 18.15
CA LEU A 106 -22.11 10.89 17.66
C LEU A 106 -23.10 11.82 16.94
N LYS A 107 -24.04 11.27 16.17
CA LYS A 107 -25.10 12.06 15.52
C LYS A 107 -26.03 12.70 16.54
N GLU A 108 -26.47 11.93 17.54
CA GLU A 108 -27.28 12.41 18.67
C GLU A 108 -26.57 13.53 19.45
N ALA A 109 -25.24 13.43 19.63
CA ALA A 109 -24.44 14.45 20.27
C ALA A 109 -24.18 15.71 19.41
N GLY A 110 -24.61 15.74 18.14
CA GLY A 110 -24.48 16.91 17.24
C GLY A 110 -23.36 16.85 16.20
N LEU A 111 -22.70 15.70 16.00
CA LEU A 111 -21.73 15.53 14.90
C LEU A 111 -22.46 15.64 13.56
N ASN A 112 -22.15 16.65 12.74
CA ASN A 112 -22.84 16.92 11.48
C ASN A 112 -21.98 16.77 10.21
N ALA A 113 -20.67 16.54 10.32
CA ALA A 113 -19.81 16.30 9.17
C ALA A 113 -18.77 15.18 9.39
N ILE A 114 -18.55 14.34 8.38
CA ILE A 114 -17.65 13.18 8.48
C ILE A 114 -16.69 13.15 7.29
N ASN A 115 -15.42 12.91 7.58
CA ASN A 115 -14.43 12.45 6.61
C ASN A 115 -13.89 11.08 7.03
N ILE A 116 -13.93 10.12 6.13
CA ILE A 116 -13.44 8.75 6.31
C ILE A 116 -12.19 8.61 5.45
N SER A 117 -11.07 8.18 6.02
CA SER A 117 -9.86 7.88 5.26
C SER A 117 -9.90 6.44 4.75
N LEU A 118 -9.87 6.27 3.42
CA LEU A 118 -9.84 4.99 2.72
C LEU A 118 -9.04 5.17 1.43
N ASP A 119 -7.87 4.53 1.37
CA ASP A 119 -6.90 4.72 0.28
C ASP A 119 -6.98 3.64 -0.82
N THR A 120 -7.88 2.65 -0.69
CA THR A 120 -8.04 1.56 -1.65
C THR A 120 -9.38 0.86 -1.42
N LEU A 121 -10.01 0.40 -2.50
CA LEU A 121 -11.23 -0.42 -2.53
C LEU A 121 -10.91 -1.93 -2.52
N VAL A 122 -9.63 -2.31 -2.64
CA VAL A 122 -9.17 -3.70 -2.62
C VAL A 122 -8.79 -4.12 -1.18
N PRO A 123 -9.47 -5.12 -0.56
CA PRO A 123 -9.22 -5.51 0.83
C PRO A 123 -7.76 -5.90 1.13
N ALA A 124 -7.09 -6.58 0.20
CA ALA A 124 -5.69 -6.99 0.36
C ALA A 124 -4.72 -5.80 0.34
N LYS A 125 -4.94 -4.81 -0.55
CA LYS A 125 -4.16 -3.56 -0.57
C LYS A 125 -4.43 -2.75 0.70
N PHE A 126 -5.66 -2.76 1.23
CA PHE A 126 -5.99 -2.10 2.50
C PHE A 126 -5.15 -2.67 3.64
N GLU A 127 -5.16 -4.00 3.83
CA GLU A 127 -4.37 -4.64 4.89
C GLU A 127 -2.86 -4.37 4.72
N PHE A 128 -2.36 -4.33 3.49
CA PHE A 128 -0.96 -3.99 3.19
C PHE A 128 -0.61 -2.55 3.62
N ILE A 129 -1.40 -1.54 3.21
CA ILE A 129 -1.03 -0.13 3.45
C ILE A 129 -1.27 0.30 4.91
N VAL A 130 -2.31 -0.23 5.59
CA VAL A 130 -2.63 0.13 6.98
C VAL A 130 -2.07 -0.84 8.03
N ARG A 131 -1.53 -1.98 7.60
CA ARG A 131 -0.96 -3.08 8.40
C ARG A 131 -1.92 -3.69 9.43
N ARG A 132 -3.24 -3.62 9.18
CA ARG A 132 -4.31 -4.17 10.03
C ARG A 132 -5.52 -4.59 9.19
N LYS A 133 -6.23 -5.62 9.65
CA LYS A 133 -7.55 -6.00 9.13
C LYS A 133 -8.59 -4.94 9.49
N GLY A 134 -9.58 -4.74 8.61
CA GLY A 134 -10.67 -3.82 8.92
C GLY A 134 -11.49 -3.25 7.76
N PHE A 135 -11.09 -3.50 6.50
CA PHE A 135 -11.73 -2.95 5.30
C PHE A 135 -13.27 -2.97 5.34
N HIS A 136 -13.89 -4.13 5.61
CA HIS A 136 -15.35 -4.26 5.67
C HIS A 136 -16.01 -3.34 6.70
N LYS A 137 -15.37 -3.10 7.87
CA LYS A 137 -15.89 -2.17 8.89
C LYS A 137 -15.85 -0.72 8.43
N VAL A 138 -14.86 -0.35 7.60
CA VAL A 138 -14.79 0.99 7.00
C VAL A 138 -15.91 1.17 5.98
N MET A 139 -16.15 0.15 5.14
CA MET A 139 -17.26 0.15 4.17
C MET A 139 -18.62 0.21 4.86
N GLU A 140 -18.87 -0.63 5.86
CA GLU A 140 -20.06 -0.56 6.74
C GLU A 140 -20.22 0.85 7.34
N GLY A 141 -19.13 1.48 7.78
CA GLY A 141 -19.13 2.84 8.32
C GLY A 141 -19.49 3.91 7.29
N ILE A 142 -19.07 3.75 6.02
CA ILE A 142 -19.45 4.63 4.91
C ILE A 142 -20.95 4.49 4.64
N HIS A 143 -21.45 3.27 4.44
CA HIS A 143 -22.86 3.01 4.20
C HIS A 143 -23.74 3.48 5.38
N LYS A 144 -23.30 3.26 6.62
CA LYS A 144 -24.06 3.71 7.79
C LYS A 144 -24.10 5.24 7.92
N ALA A 145 -23.08 5.94 7.44
CA ALA A 145 -23.09 7.39 7.37
C ALA A 145 -24.05 7.92 6.28
N THR A 146 -24.12 7.26 5.11
CA THR A 146 -25.12 7.62 4.09
C THR A 146 -26.55 7.31 4.54
N GLU A 147 -26.80 6.15 5.17
CA GLU A 147 -28.10 5.79 5.77
C GLU A 147 -28.57 6.82 6.81
N LEU A 148 -27.63 7.31 7.64
CA LEU A 148 -27.91 8.33 8.65
C LEU A 148 -27.96 9.75 8.07
N GLY A 149 -28.03 9.91 6.74
CA GLY A 149 -28.28 11.19 6.07
C GLY A 149 -27.14 12.20 6.16
N TYR A 150 -25.90 11.76 6.38
CA TYR A 150 -24.74 12.66 6.30
C TYR A 150 -24.50 13.05 4.83
N HIS A 151 -24.72 14.32 4.48
CA HIS A 151 -24.58 14.77 3.09
C HIS A 151 -23.57 15.92 2.92
N PRO A 152 -22.50 15.76 2.10
CA PRO A 152 -21.96 14.49 1.61
C PRO A 152 -21.07 13.81 2.66
N VAL A 153 -21.09 12.47 2.71
CA VAL A 153 -20.03 11.68 3.36
C VAL A 153 -18.76 11.84 2.54
N LYS A 154 -17.67 12.25 3.18
CA LYS A 154 -16.42 12.54 2.47
C LYS A 154 -15.44 11.38 2.62
N VAL A 155 -15.00 10.78 1.53
CA VAL A 155 -13.98 9.73 1.55
C VAL A 155 -12.67 10.35 1.11
N ASN A 156 -11.63 10.35 1.95
CA ASN A 156 -10.32 10.86 1.62
C ASN A 156 -9.42 9.70 1.16
N CYS A 157 -8.87 9.78 -0.05
CA CYS A 157 -7.92 8.82 -0.61
C CYS A 157 -6.61 9.53 -0.98
N VAL A 158 -5.48 9.09 -0.43
CA VAL A 158 -4.14 9.57 -0.81
C VAL A 158 -3.63 8.75 -1.98
N VAL A 159 -3.50 9.38 -3.15
CA VAL A 159 -3.10 8.67 -4.38
C VAL A 159 -1.57 8.62 -4.50
N MET A 160 -1.05 7.42 -4.68
CA MET A 160 0.37 7.08 -4.68
C MET A 160 0.69 6.14 -5.86
N ARG A 161 1.64 6.55 -6.69
CA ARG A 161 2.11 5.76 -7.83
C ARG A 161 2.82 4.47 -7.38
N GLY A 162 2.53 3.38 -8.09
CA GLY A 162 2.93 2.02 -7.76
C GLY A 162 2.10 1.39 -6.65
N PHE A 163 0.87 1.87 -6.40
CA PHE A 163 0.02 1.33 -5.33
C PHE A 163 -1.49 1.40 -5.61
N ASN A 164 -2.05 2.59 -5.82
CA ASN A 164 -3.51 2.82 -5.94
C ASN A 164 -3.88 3.85 -7.02
N GLU A 165 -2.96 4.21 -7.91
CA GLU A 165 -3.29 5.05 -9.06
C GLU A 165 -4.21 4.36 -10.09
N ASP A 166 -4.20 3.02 -10.09
CA ASP A 166 -5.07 2.15 -10.88
C ASP A 166 -6.53 2.24 -10.40
N GLU A 167 -6.74 2.36 -9.09
CA GLU A 167 -8.07 2.43 -8.47
C GLU A 167 -8.75 3.80 -8.56
N VAL A 168 -8.11 4.80 -9.19
CA VAL A 168 -8.68 6.16 -9.30
C VAL A 168 -10.03 6.13 -10.01
N LEU A 169 -10.18 5.31 -11.06
CA LEU A 169 -11.45 5.16 -11.79
C LEU A 169 -12.49 4.42 -10.95
N ASP A 170 -12.10 3.34 -10.24
CA ASP A 170 -13.00 2.59 -9.35
C ASP A 170 -13.56 3.48 -8.24
N PHE A 171 -12.74 4.42 -7.72
CA PHE A 171 -13.16 5.44 -6.76
C PHE A 171 -14.12 6.49 -7.34
N VAL A 172 -14.10 6.76 -8.66
CA VAL A 172 -15.14 7.57 -9.30
C VAL A 172 -16.43 6.76 -9.44
N ASP A 173 -16.37 5.52 -9.92
CA ASP A 173 -17.53 4.63 -10.03
C ASP A 173 -18.20 4.38 -8.67
N PHE A 174 -17.44 4.37 -7.56
CA PHE A 174 -17.98 4.29 -6.19
C PHE A 174 -18.89 5.47 -5.82
N THR A 175 -18.84 6.59 -6.54
CA THR A 175 -19.73 7.75 -6.35
C THR A 175 -21.01 7.70 -7.19
N LYS A 176 -21.18 6.68 -8.03
CA LYS A 176 -22.32 6.52 -8.93
C LYS A 176 -23.64 6.39 -8.18
N ASP A 177 -23.74 5.41 -7.30
CA ASP A 177 -24.98 5.02 -6.62
C ASP A 177 -25.06 5.52 -5.16
N LEU A 178 -24.07 6.30 -4.71
CA LEU A 178 -23.97 6.80 -3.33
C LEU A 178 -23.65 8.31 -3.30
N PRO A 179 -24.24 9.10 -2.37
CA PRO A 179 -24.00 10.54 -2.23
C PRO A 179 -22.67 10.84 -1.51
N LEU A 180 -21.58 10.30 -2.05
CA LEU A 180 -20.22 10.47 -1.55
C LEU A 180 -19.53 11.66 -2.20
N ASP A 181 -18.60 12.26 -1.48
CA ASP A 181 -17.61 13.20 -2.00
C ASP A 181 -16.23 12.55 -1.84
N VAL A 182 -15.75 11.86 -2.89
CA VAL A 182 -14.46 11.17 -2.89
C VAL A 182 -13.35 12.17 -3.21
N ARG A 183 -12.42 12.33 -2.27
CA ARG A 183 -11.40 13.36 -2.23
C ARG A 183 -10.03 12.77 -2.47
N PHE A 184 -9.54 12.89 -3.70
CA PHE A 184 -8.18 12.53 -4.06
C PHE A 184 -7.19 13.56 -3.51
N ILE A 185 -6.17 13.09 -2.79
CA ILE A 185 -5.16 13.89 -2.13
C ILE A 185 -3.79 13.56 -2.73
N GLU A 186 -3.05 14.57 -3.17
CA GLU A 186 -1.69 14.39 -3.66
C GLU A 186 -0.73 13.93 -2.56
N TYR A 187 0.16 12.98 -2.86
CA TYR A 187 1.13 12.47 -1.90
C TYR A 187 2.14 13.53 -1.41
N MET A 188 1.98 13.96 -0.16
CA MET A 188 2.77 15.03 0.47
C MET A 188 4.03 14.52 1.20
N PRO A 189 5.10 15.33 1.26
CA PRO A 189 6.24 15.07 2.13
C PRO A 189 5.87 15.28 3.60
N PHE A 190 6.11 14.26 4.43
CA PHE A 190 6.07 14.34 5.89
C PHE A 190 7.37 13.76 6.47
N ASP A 191 7.77 14.26 7.63
CA ASP A 191 8.92 13.72 8.35
C ASP A 191 8.64 12.23 8.70
N GLY A 192 9.63 11.37 8.45
CA GLY A 192 9.51 9.91 8.59
C GLY A 192 8.80 9.14 7.47
N ASN A 193 8.07 9.74 6.53
CA ASN A 193 7.29 8.98 5.52
C ASN A 193 8.07 8.53 4.26
N LYS A 194 9.41 8.61 4.28
CA LYS A 194 10.30 8.22 3.16
C LYS A 194 9.82 8.81 1.81
N TRP A 195 9.40 10.08 1.82
CA TRP A 195 8.82 10.77 0.66
C TRP A 195 9.68 10.67 -0.60
N ASN A 196 9.02 10.42 -1.74
CA ASN A 196 9.66 10.33 -3.04
C ASN A 196 8.73 10.95 -4.09
N PHE A 197 9.21 11.95 -4.81
CA PHE A 197 8.46 12.61 -5.88
C PHE A 197 7.93 11.64 -6.94
N LYS A 198 8.66 10.55 -7.25
CA LYS A 198 8.21 9.53 -8.22
C LYS A 198 6.91 8.83 -7.81
N LYS A 199 6.58 8.81 -6.51
CA LYS A 199 5.31 8.27 -5.97
C LYS A 199 4.15 9.27 -6.04
N MET A 200 4.39 10.54 -6.35
CA MET A 200 3.32 11.50 -6.51
C MET A 200 2.60 11.27 -7.84
N VAL A 201 1.27 11.30 -7.81
CA VAL A 201 0.41 11.49 -8.98
C VAL A 201 -0.18 12.90 -8.86
N SER A 202 -0.01 13.73 -9.88
CA SER A 202 -0.50 15.11 -9.83
C SER A 202 -2.01 15.18 -10.06
N TYR A 203 -2.62 16.27 -9.58
CA TYR A 203 -3.99 16.65 -9.91
C TYR A 203 -4.31 16.56 -11.40
N LYS A 204 -3.41 17.06 -12.26
CA LYS A 204 -3.63 17.03 -13.71
C LYS A 204 -3.67 15.61 -14.24
N GLU A 205 -2.72 14.75 -13.86
CA GLU A 205 -2.71 13.34 -14.28
C GLU A 205 -3.97 12.59 -13.86
N MET A 206 -4.42 12.76 -12.61
CA MET A 206 -5.65 12.13 -12.12
C MET A 206 -6.88 12.64 -12.90
N LEU A 207 -6.97 13.95 -13.14
CA LEU A 207 -8.07 14.55 -13.89
C LEU A 207 -8.09 14.09 -15.36
N ASP A 208 -6.93 14.05 -16.01
CA ASP A 208 -6.78 13.62 -17.41
C ASP A 208 -7.15 12.13 -17.54
N THR A 209 -6.75 11.28 -16.59
CA THR A 209 -7.13 9.85 -16.53
C THR A 209 -8.65 9.68 -16.37
N ILE A 210 -9.28 10.43 -15.47
CA ILE A 210 -10.74 10.37 -15.26
C ILE A 210 -11.49 10.86 -16.50
N LYS A 211 -11.01 11.92 -17.16
CA LYS A 211 -11.62 12.46 -18.39
C LYS A 211 -11.50 11.54 -19.61
N GLN A 212 -10.53 10.63 -19.65
CA GLN A 212 -10.48 9.59 -20.69
C GLN A 212 -11.65 8.60 -20.57
N ARG A 213 -12.19 8.39 -19.36
CA ARG A 213 -13.32 7.50 -19.10
C ARG A 213 -14.67 8.23 -19.08
N TRP A 214 -14.71 9.45 -18.54
CA TRP A 214 -15.88 10.33 -18.49
C TRP A 214 -15.53 11.72 -19.07
N PRO A 215 -15.52 11.89 -20.39
CA PRO A 215 -15.29 13.18 -21.05
C PRO A 215 -16.25 14.29 -20.58
N GLU A 216 -17.46 13.91 -20.18
CA GLU A 216 -18.55 14.74 -19.65
C GLU A 216 -18.33 15.25 -18.22
N LEU A 217 -17.18 14.99 -17.57
CA LEU A 217 -16.90 15.40 -16.20
C LEU A 217 -16.95 16.93 -16.03
N GLU A 218 -17.98 17.41 -15.34
CA GLU A 218 -18.22 18.84 -15.08
C GLU A 218 -17.48 19.34 -13.84
N LYS A 219 -17.01 20.59 -13.88
CA LYS A 219 -16.42 21.26 -12.71
C LYS A 219 -17.51 21.96 -11.90
N LEU A 220 -17.64 21.63 -10.63
CA LEU A 220 -18.62 22.27 -9.76
C LEU A 220 -18.17 23.67 -9.30
N PRO A 221 -19.11 24.60 -9.02
CA PRO A 221 -18.81 25.85 -8.34
C PRO A 221 -18.10 25.62 -7.00
N CYS A 222 -17.18 26.51 -6.67
CA CYS A 222 -16.27 26.30 -5.53
C CYS A 222 -16.16 27.57 -4.70
N GLU A 223 -16.37 27.48 -3.39
CA GLU A 223 -16.15 28.58 -2.47
C GLU A 223 -14.69 29.07 -2.52
N THR A 224 -14.49 30.38 -2.34
CA THR A 224 -13.16 31.02 -2.37
C THR A 224 -12.18 30.45 -1.35
N SER A 225 -12.66 29.95 -0.21
CA SER A 225 -11.85 29.31 0.84
C SER A 225 -11.71 27.78 0.72
N SER A 226 -12.35 27.17 -0.30
CA SER A 226 -12.27 25.72 -0.49
C SER A 226 -10.86 25.29 -0.86
N THR A 227 -10.37 24.26 -0.18
CA THR A 227 -9.07 23.64 -0.50
C THR A 227 -9.21 22.41 -1.40
N ALA A 228 -10.37 22.20 -2.01
CA ALA A 228 -10.66 21.06 -2.86
C ALA A 228 -11.40 21.54 -4.12
N LYS A 229 -10.93 21.11 -5.30
CA LYS A 229 -11.56 21.38 -6.59
C LYS A 229 -12.57 20.27 -6.87
N SER A 230 -13.86 20.57 -6.78
CA SER A 230 -14.92 19.57 -6.92
C SER A 230 -15.36 19.41 -8.38
N TYR A 231 -15.67 18.17 -8.76
CA TYR A 231 -16.14 17.77 -10.08
C TYR A 231 -17.25 16.74 -9.95
N LYS A 232 -18.12 16.64 -10.94
CA LYS A 232 -19.21 15.68 -10.97
C LYS A 232 -19.34 15.04 -12.36
N VAL A 233 -19.50 13.71 -12.38
CA VAL A 233 -19.97 13.01 -13.57
C VAL A 233 -21.50 13.17 -13.60
N PRO A 234 -22.10 13.61 -14.72
CA PRO A 234 -23.55 13.61 -14.92
C PRO A 234 -24.19 12.27 -14.50
N HIS A 235 -25.42 12.33 -14.00
CA HIS A 235 -26.21 11.19 -13.50
C HIS A 235 -25.67 10.46 -12.25
N PHE A 236 -24.41 10.65 -11.85
CA PHE A 236 -23.90 10.06 -10.60
C PHE A 236 -24.54 10.77 -9.39
N GLN A 237 -24.81 10.05 -8.31
CA GLN A 237 -25.38 10.63 -7.09
C GLN A 237 -24.35 11.52 -6.39
N GLY A 238 -23.14 11.00 -6.20
CA GLY A 238 -22.03 11.69 -5.55
C GLY A 238 -21.28 12.68 -6.44
N GLN A 239 -20.04 12.94 -6.03
CA GLN A 239 -19.08 13.83 -6.68
C GLN A 239 -17.65 13.41 -6.29
N ILE A 240 -16.67 13.92 -7.04
CA ILE A 240 -15.24 13.78 -6.70
C ILE A 240 -14.63 15.15 -6.43
N SER A 241 -13.54 15.19 -5.67
CA SER A 241 -12.81 16.43 -5.41
C SER A 241 -11.29 16.20 -5.35
N PHE A 242 -10.51 17.18 -5.79
CA PHE A 242 -9.04 17.10 -5.74
C PHE A 242 -8.45 18.09 -4.75
N ILE A 243 -7.62 17.60 -3.82
CA ILE A 243 -6.86 18.40 -2.86
C ILE A 243 -5.43 18.55 -3.40
N THR A 244 -5.20 19.68 -4.07
CA THR A 244 -3.98 20.01 -4.82
C THR A 244 -2.87 20.56 -3.90
N SER A 245 -2.50 19.79 -2.88
CA SER A 245 -1.59 20.25 -1.82
C SER A 245 -0.20 20.66 -2.30
N MET A 246 0.30 20.13 -3.41
CA MET A 246 1.68 20.31 -3.86
C MET A 246 1.77 20.97 -5.24
N SER A 247 0.91 20.58 -6.19
CA SER A 247 0.91 21.12 -7.56
C SER A 247 0.34 22.53 -7.67
N GLU A 248 -0.79 22.78 -7.01
CA GLU A 248 -1.54 24.05 -7.07
C GLU A 248 -2.06 24.44 -5.67
N HIS A 249 -1.18 25.03 -4.86
CA HIS A 249 -1.46 25.28 -3.45
C HIS A 249 -2.59 26.32 -3.20
N PHE A 250 -3.46 26.04 -2.24
CA PHE A 250 -4.58 26.90 -1.80
C PHE A 250 -4.19 27.86 -0.64
N CYS A 251 -2.92 28.22 -0.49
CA CYS A 251 -2.46 29.01 0.66
C CYS A 251 -3.09 30.41 0.75
N GLY A 252 -3.42 31.03 -0.39
CA GLY A 252 -3.99 32.38 -0.45
C GLY A 252 -5.32 32.53 0.29
N SER A 253 -6.14 31.48 0.34
CA SER A 253 -7.45 31.48 1.01
C SER A 253 -7.53 30.54 2.23
N CYS A 254 -6.38 30.12 2.77
CA CYS A 254 -6.30 29.12 3.83
C CYS A 254 -6.76 29.67 5.21
N ASN A 255 -8.02 29.43 5.55
CA ASN A 255 -8.70 29.76 6.81
C ASN A 255 -8.42 28.84 8.02
N ARG A 256 -7.41 27.95 7.93
CA ARG A 256 -7.23 26.84 8.88
C ARG A 256 -6.22 27.10 9.98
N LEU A 257 -6.60 26.78 11.21
CA LEU A 257 -5.72 26.66 12.39
C LEU A 257 -5.76 25.23 12.95
N ARG A 258 -4.75 24.85 13.74
CA ARG A 258 -4.70 23.53 14.39
C ARG A 258 -4.17 23.59 15.81
N ILE A 259 -4.85 22.92 16.72
CA ILE A 259 -4.35 22.51 18.03
C ILE A 259 -3.94 21.03 17.95
N THR A 260 -2.78 20.72 18.52
CA THR A 260 -2.23 19.35 18.63
C THR A 260 -2.59 18.74 19.99
N ALA A 261 -2.37 17.43 20.19
CA ALA A 261 -2.94 16.70 21.34
C ALA A 261 -2.28 17.09 22.68
N ASP A 262 -1.03 17.57 22.61
CA ASP A 262 -0.25 18.24 23.65
C ASP A 262 -0.61 19.72 23.85
N GLY A 263 -1.57 20.26 23.07
CA GLY A 263 -2.06 21.64 23.21
C GLY A 263 -1.24 22.73 22.53
N ASN A 264 -0.30 22.36 21.66
CA ASN A 264 0.44 23.32 20.85
C ASN A 264 -0.39 23.81 19.65
N LEU A 265 -0.43 25.13 19.44
CA LEU A 265 -1.06 25.80 18.30
C LEU A 265 -0.11 25.82 17.09
N LYS A 266 -0.53 25.23 15.97
CA LYS A 266 0.11 25.34 14.66
C LYS A 266 -0.75 26.15 13.69
N VAL A 267 -0.24 27.31 13.27
CA VAL A 267 -0.91 28.18 12.28
C VAL A 267 -0.71 27.72 10.83
N CYS A 268 0.25 26.82 10.59
CA CYS A 268 0.52 26.18 9.31
C CYS A 268 0.88 24.70 9.51
N LEU A 269 0.48 23.84 8.56
CA LEU A 269 0.80 22.41 8.55
C LEU A 269 2.31 22.13 8.48
N PHE A 270 3.01 22.93 7.67
CA PHE A 270 4.44 22.84 7.40
C PHE A 270 5.22 23.96 8.11
N GLY A 271 4.64 24.53 9.17
CA GLY A 271 5.28 25.54 10.02
C GLY A 271 5.96 24.89 11.22
N ASN A 272 7.22 25.27 11.46
CA ASN A 272 8.00 24.83 12.62
C ASN A 272 7.72 25.67 13.87
N SER A 273 7.09 26.85 13.71
CA SER A 273 6.73 27.74 14.81
C SER A 273 5.41 27.31 15.43
N GLU A 274 5.43 27.11 16.74
CA GLU A 274 4.32 26.60 17.53
C GLU A 274 4.27 27.33 18.87
N VAL A 275 3.11 27.33 19.53
CA VAL A 275 2.94 27.95 20.85
C VAL A 275 2.05 27.05 21.72
N SER A 276 2.51 26.71 22.92
CA SER A 276 1.79 25.81 23.84
C SER A 276 0.65 26.55 24.53
N LEU A 277 -0.58 26.37 24.06
CA LEU A 277 -1.75 26.94 24.73
C LEU A 277 -2.08 26.19 26.03
N ARG A 278 -1.73 24.89 26.10
CA ARG A 278 -1.83 24.06 27.31
C ARG A 278 -1.07 24.70 28.48
N ASP A 279 0.19 25.07 28.26
CA ASP A 279 1.04 25.51 29.37
C ASP A 279 0.62 26.87 29.91
N HIS A 280 0.20 27.79 29.04
CA HIS A 280 -0.37 29.08 29.45
C HIS A 280 -1.71 28.89 30.20
N LEU A 281 -2.58 28.00 29.71
CA LEU A 281 -3.84 27.67 30.39
C LEU A 281 -3.60 27.05 31.77
N ARG A 282 -2.56 26.22 31.93
CA ARG A 282 -2.17 25.59 33.20
C ARG A 282 -1.42 26.53 34.15
N SER A 283 -0.74 27.55 33.63
CA SER A 283 -0.16 28.63 34.46
C SER A 283 -1.21 29.67 34.90
N GLY A 284 -2.49 29.49 34.53
CA GLY A 284 -3.58 30.38 34.93
C GLY A 284 -3.72 31.63 34.07
N ALA A 285 -3.25 31.62 32.82
CA ALA A 285 -3.40 32.75 31.90
C ALA A 285 -4.89 33.08 31.64
N SER A 286 -5.21 34.36 31.50
CA SER A 286 -6.58 34.82 31.25
C SER A 286 -7.06 34.52 29.81
N GLU A 287 -8.37 34.64 29.55
CA GLU A 287 -8.88 34.50 28.18
C GLU A 287 -8.27 35.58 27.25
N GLU A 288 -8.09 36.81 27.74
CA GLU A 288 -7.49 37.93 27.01
C GLU A 288 -6.02 37.68 26.67
N GLU A 289 -5.22 37.16 27.62
CA GLU A 289 -3.83 36.79 27.39
C GLU A 289 -3.71 35.68 26.33
N LEU A 290 -4.57 34.65 26.41
CA LEU A 290 -4.62 33.59 25.41
C LEU A 290 -5.02 34.14 24.03
N ILE A 291 -5.97 35.07 23.94
CA ILE A 291 -6.35 35.74 22.69
C ILE A 291 -5.17 36.53 22.11
N GLN A 292 -4.42 37.28 22.93
CA GLN A 292 -3.22 38.00 22.47
C GLN A 292 -2.15 37.05 21.94
N ILE A 293 -1.89 35.93 22.63
CA ILE A 293 -0.94 34.90 22.21
C ILE A 293 -1.37 34.26 20.87
N ILE A 294 -2.65 33.90 20.74
CA ILE A 294 -3.24 33.36 19.51
C ILE A 294 -3.13 34.38 18.37
N GLY A 295 -3.47 35.65 18.62
CA GLY A 295 -3.36 36.75 17.67
C GLY A 295 -1.92 36.94 17.17
N ALA A 296 -0.94 36.94 18.07
CA ALA A 296 0.48 37.04 17.73
C ALA A 296 1.01 35.81 16.98
N ALA A 297 0.47 34.61 17.23
CA ALA A 297 0.78 33.42 16.42
C ALA A 297 0.16 33.52 15.01
N VAL A 298 -1.11 33.93 14.91
CA VAL A 298 -1.85 34.10 13.65
C VAL A 298 -1.24 35.21 12.79
N GLY A 299 -0.85 36.34 13.38
CA GLY A 299 -0.17 37.44 12.67
C GLY A 299 1.18 37.04 12.06
N ARG A 300 1.85 36.01 12.61
CA ARG A 300 3.10 35.45 12.06
C ARG A 300 2.88 34.36 10.99
N LYS A 301 1.63 34.06 10.62
CA LYS A 301 1.30 33.06 9.59
C LYS A 301 1.72 33.54 8.20
N LYS A 302 2.79 32.94 7.66
CA LYS A 302 3.32 33.24 6.31
C LYS A 302 2.25 33.18 5.21
N LYS A 303 2.47 33.93 4.11
CA LYS A 303 1.58 33.95 2.93
C LYS A 303 1.34 32.55 2.36
N GLN A 304 2.41 31.77 2.20
CA GLN A 304 2.38 30.37 1.73
C GLN A 304 3.45 29.52 2.41
N HIS A 305 3.34 28.20 2.29
CA HIS A 305 4.40 27.28 2.71
C HIS A 305 5.60 27.31 1.75
N ALA A 306 6.73 26.71 2.15
CA ALA A 306 7.87 26.56 1.26
C ALA A 306 7.54 25.63 0.07
N GLY A 307 8.35 25.67 -0.99
CA GLY A 307 8.23 24.72 -2.10
C GLY A 307 8.46 23.27 -1.64
N MET A 308 7.90 22.31 -2.38
CA MET A 308 7.90 20.87 -2.06
C MET A 308 9.26 20.31 -1.59
N PHE A 309 10.32 20.56 -2.36
CA PHE A 309 11.68 20.08 -2.07
C PHE A 309 12.35 20.75 -0.86
N ASN A 310 11.81 21.90 -0.40
CA ASN A 310 12.26 22.55 0.83
C ASN A 310 11.47 21.99 2.02
N ILE A 311 10.16 21.72 1.88
CA ILE A 311 9.37 21.06 2.93
C ILE A 311 9.98 19.72 3.31
N SER A 312 10.36 18.89 2.34
CA SER A 312 10.96 17.57 2.60
C SER A 312 12.33 17.61 3.29
N ARG A 313 12.99 18.78 3.35
CA ARG A 313 14.26 19.02 4.06
C ARG A 313 14.07 19.72 5.41
N MET A 314 12.87 20.26 5.68
CA MET A 314 12.56 20.93 6.94
C MET A 314 12.13 19.88 7.98
N LYS A 315 12.85 19.81 9.11
CA LYS A 315 12.35 19.11 10.31
C LYS A 315 11.04 19.76 10.73
N ASN A 316 9.94 19.01 10.66
CA ASN A 316 8.61 19.44 11.06
C ASN A 316 7.95 18.28 11.78
N ARG A 317 7.57 18.46 13.05
CA ARG A 317 7.08 17.31 13.84
C ARG A 317 5.89 16.63 13.15
N PRO A 318 5.87 15.29 13.09
CA PRO A 318 4.71 14.57 12.61
C PRO A 318 3.52 14.90 13.51
N MET A 319 2.33 15.02 12.90
CA MET A 319 1.08 15.34 13.60
C MET A 319 0.55 14.21 14.48
N VAL A 320 1.13 13.02 14.32
CA VAL A 320 0.68 11.75 14.86
C VAL A 320 1.93 11.08 15.45
N LEU A 321 1.97 10.97 16.77
CA LEU A 321 2.99 10.22 17.50
C LEU A 321 2.34 8.89 17.91
N ILE A 322 2.95 7.75 17.62
CA ILE A 322 2.36 6.43 17.92
C ILE A 322 3.41 5.51 18.54
N GLU A 323 3.08 5.03 19.73
CA GLU A 323 3.79 4.04 20.56
C GLU A 323 4.67 3.06 19.75
N PRO A 324 5.98 2.95 20.07
CA PRO A 324 6.85 1.96 19.44
C PRO A 324 6.27 0.56 19.59
N ALA A 325 6.54 -0.30 18.61
CA ALA A 325 6.19 -1.70 18.74
C ALA A 325 7.05 -2.35 19.84
N LEU A 326 6.48 -2.50 21.04
CA LEU A 326 7.02 -3.43 22.03
C LEU A 326 7.04 -4.82 21.40
N MET A 327 8.22 -5.35 21.11
CA MET A 327 8.42 -6.77 20.77
C MET A 327 8.19 -7.65 22.00
N SER A 328 6.93 -7.70 22.43
CA SER A 328 6.44 -8.72 23.35
C SER A 328 6.04 -9.92 22.51
N PHE A 329 6.95 -10.89 22.37
CA PHE A 329 6.59 -12.23 21.96
C PHE A 329 5.53 -12.76 22.93
N PRO A 330 4.34 -13.17 22.47
CA PRO A 330 3.41 -13.89 23.32
C PRO A 330 4.03 -15.26 23.59
N LEU A 331 4.57 -15.46 24.80
CA LEU A 331 4.82 -16.81 25.29
C LEU A 331 3.49 -17.55 25.34
N CYS A 332 3.46 -18.76 24.80
CA CYS A 332 2.25 -19.54 24.66
C CYS A 332 1.79 -20.04 26.05
N GLN A 333 0.87 -19.31 26.66
CA GLN A 333 0.17 -19.68 27.90
C GLN A 333 -1.27 -19.17 27.82
N ASP A 334 -2.10 -19.87 27.06
CA ASP A 334 -3.57 -19.87 27.18
C ASP A 334 -4.13 -21.07 26.40
N ALA A 335 -3.85 -22.27 26.91
CA ALA A 335 -4.39 -23.52 26.41
C ALA A 335 -4.62 -24.49 27.57
N LEU A 336 -5.44 -24.08 28.56
CA LEU A 336 -6.15 -24.92 29.53
C LEU A 336 -6.93 -24.04 30.52
N GLN A 337 -8.12 -23.54 30.13
CA GLN A 337 -9.34 -23.46 30.97
C GLN A 337 -10.50 -22.75 30.25
N ASN A 338 -11.73 -23.21 30.57
CA ASN A 338 -13.04 -22.58 30.32
C ASN A 338 -13.63 -22.61 28.91
N SER A 339 -14.49 -23.62 28.65
CA SER A 339 -15.95 -23.44 28.44
C SER A 339 -16.66 -24.82 28.29
N PRO A 340 -17.99 -24.96 28.46
CA PRO A 340 -18.99 -24.08 29.09
C PRO A 340 -19.83 -24.76 30.20
N ASN A 341 -20.68 -23.96 30.85
CA ASN A 341 -21.73 -24.33 31.81
C ASN A 341 -22.64 -25.52 31.42
N SER A 342 -23.03 -26.31 32.43
CA SER A 342 -24.28 -27.07 32.41
C SER A 342 -24.85 -27.34 33.83
N LYS A 343 -26.05 -26.82 34.09
CA LYS A 343 -27.10 -27.32 35.02
C LYS A 343 -26.88 -27.32 36.57
N ARG A 344 -27.49 -26.29 37.20
CA ARG A 344 -28.64 -26.32 38.15
C ARG A 344 -28.51 -26.99 39.56
N TRP A 345 -29.16 -26.34 40.55
CA TRP A 345 -29.32 -26.68 41.99
C TRP A 345 -28.02 -26.53 42.83
N GLY A 346 -28.01 -26.02 44.07
CA GLY A 346 -29.05 -25.39 44.92
C GLY A 346 -28.49 -25.06 46.33
N HIS A 347 -29.24 -24.30 47.14
CA HIS A 347 -29.10 -24.15 48.61
C HIS A 347 -27.91 -23.34 49.25
N THR A 348 -28.26 -22.11 49.67
CA THR A 348 -28.13 -21.52 51.03
C THR A 348 -26.78 -21.24 51.76
N PHE A 349 -26.74 -20.01 52.31
CA PHE A 349 -26.14 -19.55 53.59
C PHE A 349 -24.64 -19.17 53.74
N SER A 350 -24.43 -17.84 53.82
CA SER A 350 -23.74 -17.07 54.89
C SER A 350 -22.23 -17.22 55.24
N HIS A 351 -21.57 -16.06 55.13
CA HIS A 351 -20.68 -15.41 56.13
C HIS A 351 -19.19 -15.78 56.33
N TRP A 352 -18.44 -14.70 56.62
CA TRP A 352 -17.19 -14.55 57.40
C TRP A 352 -15.78 -14.79 56.78
N LEU A 353 -14.96 -13.74 57.03
CA LEU A 353 -13.53 -13.70 57.39
C LEU A 353 -12.39 -13.86 56.36
N THR A 354 -11.73 -12.71 56.17
CA THR A 354 -10.32 -12.46 55.88
C THR A 354 -9.31 -13.32 56.65
N LEU A 355 -8.14 -13.56 56.05
CA LEU A 355 -6.86 -13.60 56.78
C LEU A 355 -5.66 -13.14 55.91
N ARG A 356 -4.68 -12.51 56.56
CA ARG A 356 -3.42 -11.98 56.02
C ARG A 356 -2.26 -12.96 56.27
N ALA A 357 -1.34 -13.08 55.32
CA ALA A 357 0.12 -13.17 55.54
C ALA A 357 0.81 -12.79 54.21
N SER A 358 1.79 -11.90 54.06
CA SER A 358 2.89 -11.34 54.88
C SER A 358 4.25 -12.03 54.73
N LEU A 359 5.03 -11.53 53.74
CA LEU A 359 6.51 -11.37 53.75
C LEU A 359 7.40 -12.64 53.68
N PRO A 360 8.73 -12.53 53.41
CA PRO A 360 9.54 -11.33 53.12
C PRO A 360 10.39 -11.35 51.82
N LYS A 361 10.97 -10.18 51.48
CA LYS A 361 12.14 -10.01 50.59
C LYS A 361 13.45 -10.17 51.38
N GLN A 362 14.57 -10.49 50.72
CA GLN A 362 15.85 -9.76 50.89
C GLN A 362 16.90 -10.04 49.78
N ASN A 363 17.59 -8.96 49.37
CA ASN A 363 19.00 -8.76 48.95
C ASN A 363 19.85 -9.90 48.32
N GLY A 364 20.79 -9.67 47.39
CA GLY A 364 21.17 -8.44 46.65
C GLY A 364 22.62 -8.42 46.10
N LYS A 365 22.82 -7.75 44.94
CA LYS A 365 24.07 -7.20 44.35
C LYS A 365 25.17 -8.12 43.74
N ALA A 366 25.76 -7.57 42.65
CA ALA A 366 27.16 -7.65 42.18
C ALA A 366 27.60 -8.60 41.03
N SER A 367 27.37 -8.15 39.80
CA SER A 367 28.30 -8.11 38.64
C SER A 367 29.63 -8.91 38.66
N MET A 368 29.84 -9.78 37.66
CA MET A 368 30.87 -9.54 36.63
C MET A 368 30.67 -10.32 35.32
N LYS A 369 31.35 -9.88 34.26
CA LYS A 369 31.30 -10.42 32.88
C LYS A 369 32.07 -11.74 32.78
N ASN A 370 31.56 -12.70 32.01
CA ASN A 370 32.37 -13.30 30.94
C ASN A 370 31.53 -13.99 29.84
N LYS A 371 32.21 -14.49 28.82
CA LYS A 371 31.73 -14.63 27.43
C LYS A 371 31.82 -16.10 26.96
N PHE A 372 31.00 -16.43 25.97
CA PHE A 372 31.09 -17.58 25.04
C PHE A 372 30.58 -18.98 25.44
N THR A 373 30.12 -19.66 24.37
CA THR A 373 29.82 -21.09 24.17
C THR A 373 28.86 -21.77 25.16
N GLY A 374 27.58 -21.78 24.79
CA GLY A 374 26.66 -22.81 25.25
C GLY A 374 26.78 -24.06 24.37
N HIS A 375 27.20 -25.18 24.96
CA HIS A 375 26.87 -26.53 24.52
C HIS A 375 26.75 -27.41 25.77
N ILE A 376 25.54 -27.91 26.04
CA ILE A 376 25.29 -28.87 27.12
C ILE A 376 25.52 -30.27 26.53
N PHE A 377 26.47 -31.00 27.11
CA PHE A 377 26.62 -32.43 26.89
C PHE A 377 25.68 -33.20 27.84
N LEU A 378 24.91 -34.14 27.30
CA LEU A 378 24.35 -35.26 28.06
C LEU A 378 25.09 -36.54 27.63
N PRO A 379 25.67 -37.32 28.55
CA PRO A 379 26.38 -38.54 28.20
C PRO A 379 25.49 -39.79 28.27
N GLY A 380 25.67 -40.69 27.29
CA GLY A 380 25.59 -42.14 27.54
C GLY A 380 24.34 -42.91 27.11
N SER A 381 24.20 -43.23 25.82
CA SER A 381 24.26 -44.63 25.33
C SER A 381 24.03 -44.73 23.81
N HIS A 382 24.89 -45.53 23.16
CA HIS A 382 24.83 -45.94 21.74
C HIS A 382 24.62 -47.49 21.72
N PRO A 383 24.50 -48.15 20.54
CA PRO A 383 23.49 -47.96 19.50
C PRO A 383 22.91 -49.32 19.02
N GLU A 384 21.79 -49.36 18.27
CA GLU A 384 21.62 -50.29 17.13
C GLU A 384 20.26 -50.13 16.40
N LYS A 385 20.19 -50.66 15.17
CA LYS A 385 19.02 -50.80 14.28
C LYS A 385 18.44 -49.51 13.68
N GLN A 386 19.12 -49.14 12.60
CA GLN A 386 18.64 -48.31 11.50
C GLN A 386 17.66 -49.10 10.60
N TRP A 387 16.84 -48.39 9.82
CA TRP A 387 16.00 -48.81 8.67
C TRP A 387 14.50 -49.11 8.87
N HIS A 388 13.73 -48.50 7.96
CA HIS A 388 12.30 -48.63 7.60
C HIS A 388 11.26 -47.68 8.23
N ILE A 389 10.46 -47.14 7.30
CA ILE A 389 9.22 -46.34 7.41
C ILE A 389 9.40 -44.82 7.48
N ALA A 390 9.61 -44.24 6.29
CA ALA A 390 9.24 -42.87 5.95
C ALA A 390 8.34 -42.91 4.69
N THR A 391 7.14 -43.47 4.84
CA THR A 391 6.12 -43.50 3.79
C THR A 391 4.76 -43.53 4.46
N GLY A 392 3.94 -42.51 4.22
CA GLY A 392 2.63 -42.34 4.87
C GLY A 392 2.63 -41.29 5.99
N ILE A 393 2.26 -40.06 5.65
CA ILE A 393 1.07 -39.34 6.13
C ILE A 393 0.98 -38.07 5.25
N LEU A 394 0.25 -38.19 4.15
CA LEU A 394 -0.17 -37.07 3.31
C LEU A 394 -1.64 -37.32 2.92
N GLN A 395 -2.48 -37.59 3.94
CA GLN A 395 -3.88 -37.96 3.73
C GLN A 395 -4.76 -37.72 4.98
N THR A 396 -4.87 -36.48 5.46
CA THR A 396 -5.94 -36.11 6.41
C THR A 396 -6.32 -34.62 6.37
N GLN A 397 -6.78 -34.13 5.22
CA GLN A 397 -7.57 -32.87 5.15
C GLN A 397 -8.39 -32.73 3.85
N LEU A 398 -9.13 -33.79 3.49
CA LEU A 398 -10.15 -33.76 2.44
C LEU A 398 -11.43 -34.46 2.92
N GLN A 399 -12.18 -33.77 3.78
CA GLN A 399 -13.64 -33.95 3.96
C GLN A 399 -14.17 -32.89 4.93
N GLY A 400 -15.33 -32.30 4.60
CA GLY A 400 -16.08 -31.46 5.52
C GLY A 400 -16.41 -30.05 5.03
N TYR A 401 -17.23 -29.93 3.99
CA TYR A 401 -18.37 -28.99 3.95
C TYR A 401 -19.40 -29.48 2.92
N CYS A 402 -20.44 -30.16 3.40
CA CYS A 402 -21.66 -30.34 2.63
C CYS A 402 -22.49 -29.05 2.72
N VAL A 403 -23.05 -28.61 1.59
CA VAL A 403 -24.09 -27.57 1.55
C VAL A 403 -25.40 -28.24 1.14
N PHE A 404 -26.47 -27.96 1.88
CA PHE A 404 -27.81 -28.46 1.58
C PHE A 404 -28.31 -27.87 0.26
N GLN A 405 -28.69 -28.75 -0.67
CA GLN A 405 -29.47 -28.40 -1.86
C GLN A 405 -30.95 -28.71 -1.58
N LYS A 406 -31.84 -27.81 -2.01
CA LYS A 406 -33.29 -27.94 -1.82
C LYS A 406 -33.98 -27.77 -3.16
N ASP A 407 -34.44 -28.87 -3.74
CA ASP A 407 -35.27 -28.88 -4.95
C ASP A 407 -36.64 -28.24 -4.68
N PRO A 408 -37.31 -27.78 -5.75
CA PRO A 408 -38.40 -28.59 -6.28
C PRO A 408 -38.37 -28.83 -7.80
N SER A 409 -38.83 -30.04 -8.17
CA SER A 409 -39.46 -30.46 -9.44
C SER A 409 -40.40 -29.38 -10.05
N SER A 410 -40.71 -29.28 -11.36
CA SER A 410 -40.54 -30.12 -12.58
C SER A 410 -41.06 -29.31 -13.82
N THR A 411 -41.14 -29.72 -15.11
CA THR A 411 -41.00 -31.02 -15.86
C THR A 411 -40.86 -30.74 -17.38
N PHE A 412 -40.20 -31.61 -18.16
CA PHE A 412 -40.19 -31.70 -19.65
C PHE A 412 -39.62 -30.45 -20.42
N ASP A 413 -39.06 -30.54 -21.63
CA ASP A 413 -39.06 -31.63 -22.61
C ASP A 413 -37.77 -31.68 -23.47
N THR A 414 -37.46 -32.84 -24.06
CA THR A 414 -36.28 -33.07 -24.93
C THR A 414 -36.56 -32.79 -26.42
N LYS A 415 -35.57 -32.28 -27.16
CA LYS A 415 -35.38 -32.61 -28.60
C LYS A 415 -33.99 -32.24 -29.14
N CYS A 416 -33.25 -33.26 -29.58
CA CYS A 416 -32.16 -33.12 -30.55
C CYS A 416 -32.73 -33.07 -31.98
N LEU A 417 -31.99 -32.48 -32.93
CA LEU A 417 -32.07 -32.82 -34.35
C LEU A 417 -30.82 -32.30 -35.09
N ASP A 418 -30.08 -33.22 -35.71
CA ASP A 418 -29.12 -32.91 -36.78
C ASP A 418 -29.85 -32.57 -38.08
N ALA A 419 -29.19 -31.83 -39.00
CA ALA A 419 -29.01 -32.22 -40.42
C ALA A 419 -28.61 -31.06 -41.37
N SER A 420 -27.34 -31.07 -41.79
CA SER A 420 -26.87 -30.99 -43.21
C SER A 420 -27.27 -29.87 -44.20
N VAL A 421 -26.21 -29.33 -44.84
CA VAL A 421 -26.07 -28.98 -46.29
C VAL A 421 -26.67 -27.67 -46.83
N GLY A 422 -25.82 -26.89 -47.51
CA GLY A 422 -26.17 -25.78 -48.41
C GLY A 422 -24.92 -25.16 -49.05
N GLN A 423 -24.75 -25.29 -50.37
CA GLN A 423 -23.56 -24.85 -51.12
C GLN A 423 -23.66 -23.39 -51.62
N VAL A 424 -22.49 -22.87 -52.00
CA VAL A 424 -22.23 -21.60 -52.71
C VAL A 424 -23.10 -21.43 -53.97
N PRO A 425 -23.31 -20.19 -54.47
CA PRO A 425 -22.45 -19.73 -55.57
C PRO A 425 -21.92 -18.28 -55.45
N VAL A 426 -20.83 -18.05 -56.17
CA VAL A 426 -20.14 -16.77 -56.38
C VAL A 426 -20.82 -16.00 -57.51
N ASP A 427 -20.76 -14.66 -57.50
CA ASP A 427 -20.64 -13.94 -58.77
C ASP A 427 -19.79 -12.67 -58.68
N CYS A 428 -19.18 -12.27 -59.80
CA CYS A 428 -18.18 -11.20 -59.89
C CYS A 428 -18.51 -10.16 -60.98
N GLN A 429 -18.20 -8.88 -60.71
CA GLN A 429 -17.89 -7.80 -61.67
C GLN A 429 -17.55 -6.51 -60.87
N SER A 430 -16.71 -5.58 -61.30
CA SER A 430 -16.01 -5.36 -62.58
C SER A 430 -14.79 -4.41 -62.43
N LYS A 431 -13.75 -4.57 -63.27
CA LYS A 431 -12.84 -3.59 -63.96
C LYS A 431 -12.45 -2.26 -63.24
N GLU A 432 -11.24 -1.70 -63.36
CA GLU A 432 -10.40 -1.47 -64.55
C GLU A 432 -8.88 -1.57 -64.28
N ALA A 433 -8.05 -1.34 -65.32
CA ALA A 433 -6.64 -1.71 -65.40
C ALA A 433 -5.65 -0.52 -65.37
N CYS A 434 -4.37 -0.81 -65.13
CA CYS A 434 -3.24 -0.04 -65.67
C CYS A 434 -2.00 -0.95 -65.85
N SER A 435 -1.05 -0.54 -66.70
CA SER A 435 -0.16 -1.43 -67.48
C SER A 435 1.32 -1.41 -67.09
N GLY A 436 2.08 -2.48 -67.45
CA GLY A 436 3.55 -2.48 -67.45
C GLY A 436 4.23 -3.86 -67.58
N SER A 437 4.88 -4.09 -68.73
CA SER A 437 6.06 -4.94 -69.06
C SER A 437 6.93 -5.52 -67.90
N GLU A 438 7.65 -6.66 -67.98
CA GLU A 438 8.03 -7.53 -69.12
C GLU A 438 8.49 -8.98 -68.68
N PHE A 439 9.19 -9.73 -69.56
CA PHE A 439 9.30 -11.21 -69.62
C PHE A 439 10.41 -11.94 -68.80
N HIS A 440 10.32 -13.29 -68.82
CA HIS A 440 11.32 -14.35 -68.46
C HIS A 440 11.51 -14.71 -66.96
N THR A 441 11.71 -15.96 -66.52
CA THR A 441 11.76 -17.30 -67.19
C THR A 441 11.36 -18.40 -66.19
N ARG A 442 10.97 -19.59 -66.67
CA ARG A 442 10.90 -20.82 -65.84
C ARG A 442 12.30 -21.46 -65.74
N ASP A 443 12.70 -21.93 -64.56
CA ASP A 443 13.31 -23.27 -64.45
C ASP A 443 13.26 -23.87 -63.01
N SER A 444 13.27 -25.22 -63.00
CA SER A 444 13.63 -26.23 -61.98
C SER A 444 13.85 -25.85 -60.51
N GLY A 445 13.26 -26.68 -59.63
CA GLY A 445 13.40 -26.58 -58.18
C GLY A 445 14.65 -27.25 -57.61
N SER A 446 15.03 -26.82 -56.40
CA SER A 446 15.98 -27.54 -55.53
C SER A 446 15.72 -27.21 -54.06
N CYS A 447 15.79 -28.24 -53.22
CA CYS A 447 15.88 -28.27 -51.75
C CYS A 447 15.48 -27.01 -50.96
N THR A 448 14.43 -27.15 -50.14
CA THR A 448 14.04 -26.19 -49.09
C THR A 448 15.21 -25.86 -48.16
N ARG A 449 15.86 -24.72 -48.39
CA ARG A 449 16.79 -24.12 -47.42
C ARG A 449 16.01 -23.69 -46.19
N VAL A 450 16.50 -24.09 -45.01
CA VAL A 450 16.12 -23.44 -43.75
C VAL A 450 16.41 -21.94 -43.87
N PRO A 451 15.46 -21.03 -43.57
CA PRO A 451 15.70 -19.61 -43.67
C PRO A 451 16.86 -19.20 -42.76
N ARG A 452 17.90 -18.58 -43.33
CA ARG A 452 18.89 -17.84 -42.52
C ARG A 452 18.18 -16.74 -41.75
N ALA A 453 18.71 -16.38 -40.59
CA ALA A 453 18.26 -15.18 -39.89
C ALA A 453 18.34 -13.99 -40.85
N SER A 454 17.30 -13.15 -40.87
CA SER A 454 17.30 -11.92 -41.66
C SER A 454 18.45 -11.03 -41.21
N ASP A 455 19.26 -10.54 -42.15
CA ASP A 455 20.35 -9.59 -41.85
C ASP A 455 19.82 -8.22 -41.38
N ASN A 456 18.50 -7.97 -41.55
CA ASN A 456 17.81 -6.78 -41.04
C ASN A 456 17.43 -6.93 -39.56
N LEU A 457 17.69 -5.87 -38.78
CA LEU A 457 17.28 -5.74 -37.38
C LEU A 457 15.75 -5.67 -37.26
N THR A 458 15.18 -6.38 -36.28
CA THR A 458 13.71 -6.46 -36.14
C THR A 458 13.09 -5.27 -35.39
N HIS A 459 13.90 -4.45 -34.72
CA HIS A 459 13.46 -3.33 -33.87
C HIS A 459 13.79 -1.96 -34.49
N THR A 460 13.89 -1.88 -35.81
CA THR A 460 14.17 -0.64 -36.53
C THR A 460 13.20 -0.48 -37.70
N ASP A 461 12.72 0.75 -37.94
CA ASP A 461 12.06 1.10 -39.20
C ASP A 461 13.06 1.27 -40.35
N GLU A 462 12.54 1.62 -41.54
CA GLU A 462 13.34 1.82 -42.76
C GLU A 462 14.32 2.99 -42.63
N GLU A 463 14.07 3.93 -41.72
CA GLU A 463 14.95 5.04 -41.35
C GLU A 463 15.89 4.73 -40.17
N GLY A 464 15.90 3.50 -39.67
CA GLY A 464 16.78 3.03 -38.59
C GLY A 464 16.38 3.46 -37.17
N ARG A 465 15.20 4.05 -36.98
CA ARG A 465 14.67 4.46 -35.67
C ARG A 465 14.09 3.27 -34.92
N ALA A 466 14.19 3.29 -33.60
CA ALA A 466 13.79 2.16 -32.77
C ALA A 466 12.26 1.95 -32.74
N THR A 467 11.80 0.77 -33.14
CA THR A 467 10.37 0.41 -33.23
C THR A 467 10.01 -0.87 -32.45
N MET A 468 8.77 -0.96 -32.00
CA MET A 468 8.23 -2.17 -31.38
C MET A 468 7.80 -3.16 -32.48
N VAL A 469 8.28 -4.40 -32.37
CA VAL A 469 7.86 -5.50 -33.26
C VAL A 469 6.39 -5.81 -33.02
N ASP A 470 5.52 -5.69 -34.02
CA ASP A 470 4.15 -6.20 -33.89
C ASP A 470 4.14 -7.74 -33.73
N ILE A 471 3.30 -8.21 -32.81
CA ILE A 471 3.07 -9.63 -32.52
C ILE A 471 1.59 -10.01 -32.66
N GLY A 472 0.71 -9.07 -33.04
CA GLY A 472 -0.73 -9.27 -33.15
C GLY A 472 -1.11 -10.45 -34.04
N GLY A 473 -0.49 -10.57 -35.21
CA GLY A 473 -0.72 -11.65 -36.17
C GLY A 473 0.03 -12.97 -35.91
N LYS A 474 0.80 -13.10 -34.82
CA LYS A 474 1.60 -14.31 -34.53
C LYS A 474 0.79 -15.32 -33.71
N PRO A 475 0.84 -16.64 -34.01
CA PRO A 475 0.08 -17.63 -33.26
C PRO A 475 0.65 -17.86 -31.85
N ASP A 476 -0.24 -17.87 -30.87
CA ASP A 476 0.08 -18.23 -29.49
C ASP A 476 0.57 -19.68 -29.41
N SER A 477 1.66 -19.90 -28.67
CA SER A 477 2.20 -21.26 -28.46
C SER A 477 3.12 -21.30 -27.25
N ARG A 478 3.42 -22.51 -26.75
CA ARG A 478 4.37 -22.72 -25.65
C ARG A 478 5.74 -22.11 -26.00
N ARG A 479 6.32 -21.42 -25.02
CA ARG A 479 7.70 -20.92 -25.06
C ARG A 479 8.38 -21.30 -23.77
N ASN A 480 9.63 -21.72 -23.90
CA ASN A 480 10.54 -21.92 -22.77
C ASN A 480 11.89 -21.30 -23.14
N ALA A 481 12.58 -20.72 -22.17
CA ALA A 481 13.96 -20.28 -22.29
C ALA A 481 14.76 -20.66 -21.05
N VAL A 482 16.06 -20.87 -21.24
CA VAL A 482 17.04 -21.12 -20.19
C VAL A 482 18.22 -20.20 -20.43
N ALA A 483 18.62 -19.45 -19.42
CA ALA A 483 19.85 -18.65 -19.43
C ALA A 483 20.73 -19.04 -18.24
N GLY A 484 21.99 -18.61 -18.28
CA GLY A 484 22.90 -18.76 -17.16
C GLY A 484 23.91 -17.64 -17.09
N ALA A 485 24.58 -17.56 -15.95
CA ALA A 485 25.68 -16.64 -15.66
C ALA A 485 26.62 -17.30 -14.62
N VAL A 486 27.87 -16.86 -14.57
CA VAL A 486 28.85 -17.30 -13.58
C VAL A 486 29.42 -16.08 -12.89
N VAL A 487 29.40 -16.06 -11.56
CA VAL A 487 29.99 -14.98 -10.75
C VAL A 487 31.23 -15.53 -10.05
N LEU A 488 32.42 -15.14 -10.53
CA LEU A 488 33.68 -15.43 -9.85
C LEU A 488 33.75 -14.58 -8.59
N LEU A 489 33.90 -15.22 -7.42
CA LEU A 489 33.97 -14.53 -6.13
C LEU A 489 35.40 -14.44 -5.59
N GLY A 490 36.28 -15.35 -6.00
CA GLY A 490 37.58 -15.55 -5.36
C GLY A 490 37.44 -16.25 -3.99
N GLU A 491 38.51 -16.93 -3.57
CA GLU A 491 38.54 -17.85 -2.42
C GLU A 491 37.88 -17.28 -1.15
N LYS A 492 38.25 -16.06 -0.76
CA LYS A 492 37.77 -15.42 0.47
C LYS A 492 36.27 -15.17 0.48
N ALA A 493 35.72 -14.57 -0.59
CA ALA A 493 34.28 -14.29 -0.65
C ALA A 493 33.47 -15.57 -0.91
N PHE A 494 34.02 -16.50 -1.69
CA PHE A 494 33.45 -17.83 -1.88
C PHE A 494 33.31 -18.60 -0.56
N GLY A 495 34.36 -18.63 0.27
CA GLY A 495 34.32 -19.25 1.60
C GLY A 495 33.26 -18.64 2.52
N MET A 496 33.11 -17.31 2.51
CA MET A 496 32.06 -16.63 3.29
C MET A 496 30.65 -16.93 2.78
N VAL A 497 30.44 -17.08 1.46
CA VAL A 497 29.15 -17.51 0.89
C VAL A 497 28.85 -18.97 1.24
N LYS A 498 29.82 -19.88 1.06
CA LYS A 498 29.69 -21.31 1.40
C LYS A 498 29.35 -21.55 2.88
N GLN A 499 29.85 -20.69 3.77
CA GLN A 499 29.59 -20.75 5.22
C GLN A 499 28.40 -19.88 5.68
N ASN A 500 27.72 -19.18 4.77
CA ASN A 500 26.64 -18.22 5.06
C ASN A 500 27.02 -17.13 6.10
N GLN A 501 28.24 -16.60 6.00
CA GLN A 501 28.81 -15.59 6.93
C GLN A 501 28.84 -14.17 6.37
N VAL A 502 28.19 -13.92 5.23
CA VAL A 502 28.10 -12.58 4.64
C VAL A 502 27.17 -11.70 5.48
N LYS A 503 27.66 -10.55 5.95
CA LYS A 503 26.93 -9.65 6.88
C LYS A 503 25.54 -9.20 6.39
N LYS A 504 25.29 -9.26 5.08
CA LYS A 504 24.00 -8.90 4.46
C LYS A 504 22.95 -10.02 4.48
N GLY A 505 23.31 -11.22 4.96
CA GLY A 505 22.45 -12.41 4.96
C GLY A 505 22.77 -13.39 3.84
N ASP A 506 21.87 -14.34 3.63
CA ASP A 506 22.03 -15.45 2.68
C ASP A 506 22.10 -14.94 1.23
N VAL A 507 23.30 -15.01 0.65
CA VAL A 507 23.58 -14.52 -0.70
C VAL A 507 22.83 -15.31 -1.77
N LEU A 508 22.70 -16.63 -1.60
CA LEU A 508 22.08 -17.49 -2.61
C LEU A 508 20.56 -17.32 -2.61
N ALA A 509 19.93 -17.33 -1.43
CA ALA A 509 18.49 -17.10 -1.30
C ALA A 509 18.07 -15.69 -1.77
N VAL A 510 18.84 -14.65 -1.40
CA VAL A 510 18.55 -13.27 -1.83
C VAL A 510 18.73 -13.11 -3.34
N ALA A 511 19.79 -13.69 -3.94
CA ALA A 511 19.99 -13.66 -5.38
C ALA A 511 18.94 -14.48 -6.16
N GLN A 512 18.47 -15.60 -5.60
CA GLN A 512 17.37 -16.37 -6.18
C GLN A 512 16.08 -15.54 -6.28
N ILE A 513 15.68 -14.89 -5.18
CA ILE A 513 14.50 -14.02 -5.15
C ILE A 513 14.67 -12.85 -6.12
N ALA A 514 15.86 -12.23 -6.16
CA ALA A 514 16.15 -11.12 -7.07
C ALA A 514 16.04 -11.53 -8.56
N GLY A 515 16.52 -12.73 -8.92
CA GLY A 515 16.35 -13.26 -10.27
C GLY A 515 14.88 -13.50 -10.64
N ILE A 516 14.09 -14.08 -9.73
CA ILE A 516 12.65 -14.32 -9.94
C ILE A 516 11.89 -12.99 -10.11
N GLN A 517 12.22 -11.96 -9.33
CA GLN A 517 11.65 -10.62 -9.50
C GLN A 517 12.10 -9.97 -10.82
N GLY A 518 13.35 -10.19 -11.23
CA GLY A 518 13.90 -9.70 -12.49
C GLY A 518 13.09 -10.16 -13.71
N ALA A 519 12.81 -11.45 -13.83
CA ALA A 519 11.98 -11.98 -14.91
C ALA A 519 10.60 -11.31 -14.98
N LYS A 520 9.96 -11.08 -13.83
CA LYS A 520 8.62 -10.46 -13.74
C LYS A 520 8.60 -8.97 -14.11
N LEU A 521 9.77 -8.33 -14.16
CA LEU A 521 9.92 -6.90 -14.43
C LEU A 521 10.64 -6.63 -15.77
N THR A 522 10.92 -7.65 -16.59
CA THR A 522 11.69 -7.51 -17.83
C THR A 522 11.19 -6.41 -18.76
N SER A 523 9.89 -6.32 -19.02
CA SER A 523 9.32 -5.27 -19.89
C SER A 523 9.34 -3.86 -19.27
N GLN A 524 9.67 -3.72 -17.98
CA GLN A 524 9.91 -2.43 -17.32
C GLN A 524 11.41 -2.06 -17.31
N LEU A 525 12.29 -3.05 -17.43
CA LEU A 525 13.74 -2.91 -17.37
C LEU A 525 14.38 -2.78 -18.77
N ILE A 526 13.80 -3.43 -19.77
CA ILE A 526 14.31 -3.48 -21.14
C ILE A 526 13.29 -2.84 -22.09
N PRO A 527 13.59 -1.68 -22.70
CA PRO A 527 12.71 -1.04 -23.67
C PRO A 527 12.35 -1.98 -24.84
N LEU A 528 11.14 -1.80 -25.39
CA LEU A 528 10.61 -2.56 -26.52
C LEU A 528 10.41 -4.08 -26.29
N CYS A 529 10.69 -4.59 -25.09
CA CYS A 529 10.21 -5.90 -24.67
C CYS A 529 8.70 -5.87 -24.43
N HIS A 530 8.01 -6.91 -24.88
CA HIS A 530 6.58 -7.08 -24.62
C HIS A 530 6.35 -7.48 -23.17
N ASN A 531 5.28 -6.99 -22.56
CA ASN A 531 4.81 -7.55 -21.30
C ASN A 531 4.16 -8.92 -21.58
N ILE A 532 4.74 -10.00 -21.07
CA ILE A 532 4.27 -11.38 -21.30
C ILE A 532 3.93 -12.08 -19.97
N PRO A 533 2.85 -12.88 -19.92
CA PRO A 533 2.46 -13.59 -18.71
C PRO A 533 3.42 -14.76 -18.45
N LEU A 534 4.16 -14.71 -17.35
CA LEU A 534 5.05 -15.81 -16.94
C LEU A 534 4.27 -16.87 -16.13
N TYR A 535 4.26 -18.10 -16.63
CA TYR A 535 3.60 -19.23 -15.96
C TYR A 535 4.54 -19.95 -14.98
N HIS A 536 5.83 -19.96 -15.28
CA HIS A 536 6.86 -20.48 -14.37
C HIS A 536 8.16 -19.69 -14.54
N VAL A 537 8.82 -19.42 -13.41
CA VAL A 537 10.16 -18.85 -13.34
C VAL A 537 10.91 -19.63 -12.27
N GLU A 538 11.99 -20.27 -12.67
CA GLU A 538 12.92 -20.97 -11.78
C GLU A 538 14.28 -20.28 -11.87
N VAL A 539 14.89 -20.04 -10.72
CA VAL A 539 16.28 -19.59 -10.62
C VAL A 539 16.97 -20.54 -9.66
N SER A 540 18.06 -21.13 -10.11
CA SER A 540 18.90 -22.02 -9.32
C SER A 540 20.31 -21.44 -9.26
N LEU A 541 20.93 -21.54 -8.08
CA LEU A 541 22.31 -21.13 -7.85
C LEU A 541 23.04 -22.30 -7.21
N SER A 542 24.25 -22.55 -7.70
CA SER A 542 25.14 -23.61 -7.21
C SER A 542 26.54 -23.08 -7.00
N LEU A 543 27.29 -23.69 -6.09
CA LEU A 543 28.67 -23.31 -5.80
C LEU A 543 29.63 -24.19 -6.58
N ASP A 544 30.55 -23.56 -7.29
CA ASP A 544 31.64 -24.20 -8.03
C ASP A 544 32.94 -23.97 -7.23
N GLU A 545 33.37 -25.00 -6.49
CA GLU A 545 34.55 -24.92 -5.61
C GLU A 545 35.84 -24.77 -6.42
N ALA A 546 35.94 -25.41 -7.59
CA ALA A 546 37.14 -25.38 -8.41
C ALA A 546 37.41 -23.99 -9.01
N ARG A 547 36.35 -23.23 -9.32
CA ARG A 547 36.44 -21.85 -9.84
C ARG A 547 36.19 -20.77 -8.79
N HIS A 548 35.94 -21.14 -7.53
CA HIS A 548 35.50 -20.23 -6.47
C HIS A 548 34.34 -19.31 -6.92
N ALA A 549 33.31 -19.91 -7.52
CA ALA A 549 32.27 -19.20 -8.25
C ALA A 549 30.85 -19.60 -7.87
N VAL A 550 29.89 -18.70 -8.12
CA VAL A 550 28.45 -19.01 -8.10
C VAL A 550 27.98 -19.20 -9.53
N VAL A 551 27.48 -20.39 -9.84
CA VAL A 551 26.90 -20.74 -11.14
C VAL A 551 25.39 -20.59 -11.05
N ILE A 552 24.84 -19.73 -11.90
CA ILE A 552 23.43 -19.34 -11.93
C ILE A 552 22.78 -19.92 -13.18
N ARG A 553 21.61 -20.55 -13.03
CA ARG A 553 20.78 -21.02 -14.13
C ARG A 553 19.33 -20.59 -13.89
N SER A 554 18.78 -19.83 -14.83
CA SER A 554 17.39 -19.38 -14.84
C SER A 554 16.61 -20.09 -15.95
N SER A 555 15.36 -20.45 -15.68
CA SER A 555 14.42 -20.92 -16.68
C SER A 555 13.09 -20.19 -16.56
N CYS A 556 12.54 -19.78 -17.70
CA CYS A 556 11.25 -19.10 -17.80
C CYS A 556 10.36 -19.81 -18.81
N HIS A 557 9.06 -19.89 -18.50
CA HIS A 557 8.04 -20.52 -19.34
C HIS A 557 6.77 -19.65 -19.41
N THR A 558 6.21 -19.59 -20.61
CA THR A 558 4.95 -18.90 -20.94
C THR A 558 4.20 -19.61 -22.07
N TRP A 559 2.96 -19.20 -22.29
CA TRP A 559 2.22 -19.41 -23.53
C TRP A 559 1.97 -18.04 -24.16
N GLY A 560 2.48 -17.81 -25.38
CA GLY A 560 2.41 -16.48 -25.98
C GLY A 560 2.89 -16.37 -27.43
N ARG A 561 2.62 -15.21 -28.03
CA ARG A 561 2.95 -14.86 -29.43
C ARG A 561 4.42 -14.50 -29.67
N THR A 562 5.15 -14.17 -28.61
CA THR A 562 6.59 -13.85 -28.62
C THR A 562 7.36 -14.77 -27.69
N GLY A 563 8.69 -14.76 -27.79
CA GLY A 563 9.59 -15.56 -26.97
C GLY A 563 9.72 -15.07 -25.52
N VAL A 564 10.49 -15.82 -24.71
CA VAL A 564 10.70 -15.62 -23.26
C VAL A 564 12.19 -15.58 -22.88
N GLU A 565 13.04 -15.35 -23.87
CA GLU A 565 14.51 -15.28 -23.72
C GLU A 565 14.96 -14.15 -22.80
N MET A 566 14.29 -13.00 -22.89
CA MET A 566 14.68 -11.79 -22.18
C MET A 566 14.37 -11.89 -20.68
N GLU A 567 13.33 -12.62 -20.31
CA GLU A 567 12.94 -12.90 -18.93
C GLU A 567 13.96 -13.85 -18.28
N ALA A 568 14.38 -14.90 -18.99
CA ALA A 568 15.44 -15.78 -18.52
C ALA A 568 16.78 -15.03 -18.37
N LEU A 569 17.17 -14.23 -19.36
CA LEU A 569 18.40 -13.43 -19.32
C LEU A 569 18.37 -12.35 -18.22
N THR A 570 17.23 -11.70 -18.01
CA THR A 570 17.05 -10.69 -16.95
C THR A 570 17.15 -11.35 -15.57
N ALA A 571 16.56 -12.53 -15.38
CA ALA A 571 16.68 -13.30 -14.14
C ALA A 571 18.13 -13.67 -13.82
N ALA A 572 18.89 -14.19 -14.80
CA ALA A 572 20.30 -14.50 -14.62
C ALA A 572 21.13 -13.24 -14.31
N SER A 573 20.84 -12.12 -15.00
CA SER A 573 21.49 -10.83 -14.80
C SER A 573 21.28 -10.28 -13.38
N LEU A 574 20.03 -10.20 -12.91
CA LEU A 574 19.75 -9.65 -11.58
C LEU A 574 20.23 -10.55 -10.46
N ALA A 575 20.16 -11.88 -10.62
CA ALA A 575 20.76 -12.81 -9.67
C ALA A 575 22.29 -12.57 -9.58
N ALA A 576 22.98 -12.45 -10.72
CA ALA A 576 24.42 -12.19 -10.76
C ALA A 576 24.82 -10.85 -10.12
N LEU A 577 24.11 -9.77 -10.46
CA LEU A 577 24.30 -8.44 -9.85
C LEU A 577 24.01 -8.45 -8.34
N THR A 578 23.07 -9.27 -7.88
CA THR A 578 22.77 -9.42 -6.46
C THR A 578 23.87 -10.17 -5.72
N VAL A 579 24.40 -11.27 -6.28
CA VAL A 579 25.60 -11.94 -5.74
C VAL A 579 26.78 -10.94 -5.64
N TYR A 580 26.99 -10.12 -6.68
CA TYR A 580 28.01 -9.07 -6.67
C TYR A 580 27.76 -8.06 -5.54
N ASP A 581 26.58 -7.44 -5.45
CA ASP A 581 26.30 -6.43 -4.42
C ASP A 581 26.45 -6.98 -2.99
N MET A 582 26.00 -8.21 -2.77
CA MET A 582 26.10 -8.89 -1.48
C MET A 582 27.57 -9.10 -1.07
N CYS A 583 28.46 -9.41 -2.03
CA CYS A 583 29.84 -9.80 -1.78
C CYS A 583 30.89 -8.69 -1.96
N LYS A 584 30.60 -7.58 -2.66
CA LYS A 584 31.59 -6.52 -3.01
C LYS A 584 32.27 -5.81 -1.82
N ALA A 585 31.79 -6.01 -0.60
CA ALA A 585 32.41 -5.52 0.62
C ALA A 585 33.49 -6.48 1.19
N VAL A 586 33.61 -7.69 0.65
CA VAL A 586 34.57 -8.74 1.07
C VAL A 586 35.83 -8.73 0.20
N THR A 587 35.64 -8.53 -1.10
CA THR A 587 36.69 -8.35 -2.12
C THR A 587 36.19 -7.45 -3.27
N HIS A 588 37.13 -6.88 -4.02
CA HIS A 588 36.87 -6.07 -5.22
C HIS A 588 37.02 -6.88 -6.52
N ASP A 589 37.59 -8.09 -6.47
CA ASP A 589 37.96 -8.91 -7.64
C ASP A 589 36.79 -9.75 -8.21
N ILE A 590 35.55 -9.34 -7.93
CA ILE A 590 34.35 -10.09 -8.34
C ILE A 590 34.11 -9.85 -9.84
N VAL A 591 33.89 -10.91 -10.60
CA VAL A 591 33.63 -10.82 -12.05
C VAL A 591 32.35 -11.60 -12.39
N ILE A 592 31.41 -10.92 -13.06
CA ILE A 592 30.27 -11.56 -13.71
C ILE A 592 30.69 -11.91 -15.14
N GLN A 593 30.63 -13.19 -15.49
CA GLN A 593 30.98 -13.72 -16.80
C GLN A 593 29.93 -14.74 -17.29
N GLU A 594 30.08 -15.19 -18.53
CA GLU A 594 29.24 -16.22 -19.14
C GLU A 594 27.72 -15.95 -19.13
N LEU A 595 27.28 -14.69 -18.96
CA LEU A 595 25.86 -14.31 -19.07
C LEU A 595 25.36 -14.59 -20.50
N LYS A 596 24.61 -15.67 -20.69
CA LYS A 596 24.19 -16.15 -22.01
C LYS A 596 22.88 -16.92 -21.99
N LEU A 597 22.16 -16.87 -23.12
CA LEU A 597 21.06 -17.79 -23.39
C LEU A 597 21.65 -19.18 -23.68
N ILE A 598 21.26 -20.15 -22.87
CA ILE A 598 21.65 -21.57 -22.97
C ILE A 598 20.73 -22.27 -23.97
N SER A 599 19.42 -22.16 -23.81
CA SER A 599 18.47 -22.77 -24.75
C SER A 599 17.15 -22.00 -24.82
N LYS A 600 16.38 -22.25 -25.88
CA LYS A 600 14.98 -21.85 -26.00
C LYS A 600 14.23 -22.82 -26.90
N THR A 601 12.92 -22.92 -26.67
CA THR A 601 12.04 -23.77 -27.48
C THR A 601 10.76 -23.03 -27.86
N GLY A 602 10.28 -23.26 -29.08
CA GLY A 602 9.07 -22.70 -29.64
C GLY A 602 9.28 -21.34 -30.33
N GLY A 603 8.54 -21.14 -31.43
CA GLY A 603 8.59 -19.93 -32.26
C GLY A 603 8.89 -20.28 -33.73
N GLN A 604 8.70 -19.30 -34.63
CA GLN A 604 8.86 -19.52 -36.08
C GLN A 604 10.31 -19.80 -36.52
N ARG A 605 11.31 -19.48 -35.69
CA ARG A 605 12.75 -19.69 -35.99
C ARG A 605 13.29 -21.02 -35.44
N GLY A 606 12.42 -21.90 -34.92
CA GLY A 606 12.81 -23.18 -34.34
C GLY A 606 13.46 -23.09 -32.96
N ASP A 607 13.81 -24.26 -32.42
CA ASP A 607 14.45 -24.41 -31.12
C ASP A 607 15.95 -24.11 -31.23
N PHE A 608 16.54 -23.59 -30.15
CA PHE A 608 17.96 -23.30 -30.05
C PHE A 608 18.52 -23.90 -28.77
N SER A 609 19.68 -24.55 -28.86
CA SER A 609 20.49 -24.95 -27.72
C SER A 609 21.95 -24.60 -28.00
N ARG A 610 22.60 -24.01 -27.02
CA ARG A 610 24.03 -23.73 -27.03
C ARG A 610 24.74 -24.99 -26.51
N VAL A 611 25.43 -25.67 -27.43
CA VAL A 611 26.38 -26.76 -27.13
C VAL A 611 27.61 -26.19 -26.42
#